data_AF-A0A0U2WI41-F1
#
_entry.id   AF-A0A0U2WI41-F1
#
_cell.length_a   1.000
_cell.length_b   1.000
_cell.length_c   1.000
_cell.angle_alpha   90.00
_cell.angle_beta   90.00
_cell.angle_gamma   90.00
#
_symmetry.space_group_name_H-M   'P 1'
#
loop_
_entity.id
_entity.type
_entity.pdbx_description
1 polymer ?
#
loop_
_entity_poly.entity_id
_entity_poly.type
_entity_poly.pdbx_seq_one_letter_code
_entity_poly.pdbx_strand_id
1 'polypeptide(L)'
;MDRDNRQDNVLQCYRDMKSIMLHQLALLQNSNDEEALQQFAALSVQYGRKMEELSAREPYQRNEEIRELLAEMERYAEEMEQLLQRRIDVTAHALQHTVTQRMAVRSYGNMDFQDAVPLYFDQKR
;
A
#
# COMPACT_ATOMS: atom_id res chain seq x y z
N MET A 1 -33.16 20.97 18.43
CA MET A 1 -32.10 21.24 17.43
C MET A 1 -30.87 20.32 17.59
N ASP A 2 -30.95 19.17 18.28
CA ASP A 2 -29.75 18.35 18.61
C ASP A 2 -29.55 17.07 17.79
N ARG A 3 -30.55 16.59 17.04
CA ARG A 3 -30.42 15.35 16.24
C ARG A 3 -29.81 15.61 14.86
N ASP A 4 -30.25 16.68 14.19
CA ASP A 4 -29.76 17.05 12.85
C ASP A 4 -28.26 17.42 12.89
N ASN A 5 -27.84 18.15 13.93
CA ASN A 5 -26.44 18.54 14.13
C ASN A 5 -25.51 17.33 14.40
N ARG A 6 -26.04 16.24 14.99
CA ARG A 6 -25.29 14.98 15.18
C ARG A 6 -25.19 14.17 13.89
N GLN A 7 -26.20 14.29 13.02
CA GLN A 7 -26.22 13.66 11.69
C GLN A 7 -25.19 14.30 10.76
N ASP A 8 -25.16 15.63 10.72
CA ASP A 8 -24.20 16.39 9.92
C ASP A 8 -22.75 16.09 10.33
N ASN A 9 -22.51 15.95 11.64
CA ASN A 9 -21.19 15.62 12.18
C ASN A 9 -20.70 14.21 11.85
N VAL A 10 -21.59 13.24 11.62
CA VAL A 10 -21.19 11.88 11.21
C VAL A 10 -21.00 11.79 9.71
N LEU A 11 -21.91 12.38 8.95
CA LEU A 11 -21.76 12.48 7.50
C LEU A 11 -20.45 13.19 7.12
N GLN A 12 -20.12 14.27 7.84
CA GLN A 12 -18.85 14.96 7.64
C GLN A 12 -17.64 14.06 7.92
N CYS A 13 -17.71 13.21 8.95
CA CYS A 13 -16.62 12.28 9.24
C CYS A 13 -16.42 11.26 8.11
N TYR A 14 -17.50 10.71 7.54
CA TYR A 14 -17.40 9.83 6.36
C TYR A 14 -16.83 10.56 5.13
N ARG A 15 -17.22 11.82 4.90
CA ARG A 15 -16.65 12.64 3.82
C ARG A 15 -15.16 12.91 4.02
N ASP A 16 -14.74 13.21 5.25
CA ASP A 16 -13.32 13.39 5.60
C ASP A 16 -12.54 12.10 5.33
N MET A 17 -13.08 10.94 5.74
CA MET A 17 -12.44 9.64 5.53
C MET A 17 -12.31 9.31 4.05
N LYS A 18 -13.36 9.53 3.25
CA LYS A 18 -13.30 9.37 1.79
C LYS A 18 -12.21 10.26 1.18
N SER A 19 -12.09 11.51 1.65
CA SER A 19 -11.03 12.42 1.20
C SER A 19 -9.63 11.90 1.50
N ILE A 20 -9.43 11.33 2.70
CA ILE A 20 -8.16 10.67 3.07
C ILE A 20 -7.87 9.50 2.11
N MET A 21 -8.85 8.64 1.84
CA MET A 21 -8.68 7.50 0.92
C MET A 21 -8.37 7.92 -0.51
N LEU A 22 -8.99 8.99 -1.00
CA LEU A 22 -8.66 9.56 -2.32
C LEU A 22 -7.22 10.05 -2.38
N HIS A 23 -6.74 10.70 -1.32
CA HIS A 23 -5.35 11.15 -1.26
C HIS A 23 -4.39 9.95 -1.21
N GLN A 24 -4.69 8.93 -0.42
CA GLN A 24 -3.93 7.69 -0.38
C GLN A 24 -3.88 7.00 -1.75
N LEU A 25 -5.01 6.90 -2.45
CA LEU A 25 -5.09 6.32 -3.77
C LEU A 25 -4.25 7.12 -4.78
N ALA A 26 -4.33 8.46 -4.74
CA ALA A 26 -3.53 9.32 -5.61
C ALA A 26 -2.02 9.13 -5.38
N LEU A 27 -1.57 8.96 -4.13
CA LEU A 27 -0.17 8.63 -3.82
C LEU A 27 0.22 7.27 -4.43
N LEU A 28 -0.64 6.26 -4.31
CA LEU A 28 -0.39 4.92 -4.85
C LEU A 28 -0.48 4.82 -6.38
N GLN A 29 -1.20 5.71 -7.05
CA GLN A 29 -1.27 5.73 -8.51
C GLN A 29 -0.13 6.54 -9.13
N ASN A 30 0.27 7.65 -8.50
CA ASN A 30 1.14 8.64 -9.14
C ASN A 30 2.60 8.57 -8.71
N SER A 31 2.93 7.94 -7.57
CA SER A 31 4.32 7.87 -7.11
C SER A 31 4.71 6.52 -6.51
N ASN A 32 5.87 6.01 -6.92
CA ASN A 32 6.46 4.76 -6.41
C ASN A 32 7.65 5.02 -5.47
N ASP A 33 7.85 6.26 -5.02
CA ASP A 33 8.93 6.58 -4.10
C ASP A 33 8.61 6.26 -2.64
N GLU A 34 9.66 6.22 -1.84
CA GLU A 34 9.57 5.97 -0.40
C GLU A 34 8.79 7.10 0.30
N GLU A 35 8.91 8.34 -0.17
CA GLU A 35 8.20 9.49 0.37
C GLU A 35 6.67 9.33 0.24
N ALA A 36 6.16 8.91 -0.92
CA ALA A 36 4.74 8.65 -1.10
C ALA A 36 4.24 7.50 -0.22
N LEU A 37 5.05 6.47 0.02
CA LEU A 37 4.70 5.38 0.94
C LEU A 37 4.67 5.85 2.40
N GLN A 38 5.60 6.72 2.80
CA GLN A 38 5.59 7.33 4.14
C GLN A 38 4.37 8.24 4.33
N GLN A 39 4.03 9.06 3.32
CA GLN A 39 2.83 9.90 3.34
C GLN A 39 1.55 9.05 3.37
N PHE A 40 1.48 7.97 2.58
CA PHE A 40 0.39 7.00 2.61
C PHE A 40 0.19 6.42 4.02
N ALA A 41 1.28 5.99 4.67
CA ALA A 41 1.23 5.45 6.04
C ALA A 41 0.74 6.50 7.06
N ALA A 42 1.20 7.75 6.94
CA ALA A 42 0.74 8.85 7.80
C ALA A 42 -0.77 9.13 7.62
N LEU A 43 -1.28 9.06 6.38
CA LEU A 43 -2.71 9.17 6.10
C LEU A 43 -3.50 7.98 6.66
N SER A 44 -2.96 6.76 6.65
CA SER A 44 -3.61 5.59 7.25
C SER A 44 -3.82 5.76 8.76
N VAL A 45 -2.87 6.38 9.45
CA VAL A 45 -3.03 6.72 10.88
C VAL A 45 -4.14 7.74 11.08
N GLN A 46 -4.24 8.76 10.22
CA GLN A 46 -5.31 9.75 10.28
C GLN A 46 -6.69 9.12 10.01
N TYR A 47 -6.77 8.23 9.03
CA TYR A 47 -7.97 7.45 8.74
C TYR A 47 -8.40 6.61 9.95
N GLY A 48 -7.46 5.91 10.61
CA GLY A 48 -7.73 5.12 11.82
C GLY A 48 -8.32 5.95 12.95
N ARG A 49 -7.80 7.16 13.18
CA ARG A 49 -8.36 8.08 14.20
C ARG A 49 -9.80 8.50 13.88
N LYS A 50 -10.13 8.70 12.60
CA LYS A 50 -11.51 9.03 12.17
C LYS A 50 -12.45 7.84 12.34
N MET A 51 -11.98 6.62 12.07
CA MET A 51 -12.72 5.38 12.37
C MET A 51 -13.03 5.25 13.86
N GLU A 52 -12.05 5.52 14.73
CA GLU A 52 -12.23 5.50 16.20
C GLU A 52 -13.24 6.55 16.66
N GLU A 53 -13.21 7.75 16.06
CA GLU A 53 -14.19 8.81 16.35
C GLU A 53 -15.63 8.40 15.97
N LEU A 54 -15.80 7.62 14.90
CA LEU A 54 -17.09 7.09 14.48
C LEU A 54 -17.56 5.90 15.32
N SER A 55 -16.66 4.98 15.69
CA SER A 55 -17.02 3.78 16.46
C SER A 55 -17.48 4.12 17.88
N ALA A 56 -17.06 5.27 18.41
CA ALA A 56 -17.55 5.82 19.67
C ALA A 56 -18.98 6.41 19.59
N ARG A 57 -19.58 6.48 18.40
CA ARG A 57 -20.91 7.04 18.15
C ARG A 57 -21.93 5.92 17.87
N GLU A 58 -23.20 6.14 18.21
CA GLU A 58 -24.26 5.16 17.96
C GLU A 58 -24.36 4.81 16.46
N PRO A 59 -24.64 3.53 16.11
CA PRO A 59 -24.71 3.09 14.72
C PRO A 59 -25.81 3.82 13.97
N TYR A 60 -25.44 4.48 12.87
CA TYR A 60 -26.37 5.25 12.05
C TYR A 60 -27.32 4.33 11.28
N GLN A 61 -28.56 4.27 11.74
CA GLN A 61 -29.62 3.54 11.04
C GLN A 61 -30.25 4.47 9.98
N ARG A 62 -29.88 4.25 8.71
CA ARG A 62 -30.52 4.76 7.48
C ARG A 62 -30.15 6.19 7.05
N ASN A 63 -28.93 6.38 6.57
CA ASN A 63 -28.59 7.50 5.68
C ASN A 63 -28.07 6.94 4.35
N GLU A 64 -28.77 7.23 3.26
CA GLU A 64 -28.43 6.74 1.91
C GLU A 64 -27.11 7.33 1.42
N GLU A 65 -26.82 8.59 1.74
CA GLU A 65 -25.55 9.23 1.38
C GLU A 65 -24.37 8.54 2.07
N ILE A 66 -24.53 8.12 3.33
CA ILE A 66 -23.49 7.35 4.03
C ILE A 66 -23.26 6.00 3.36
N ARG A 67 -24.30 5.36 2.82
CA ARG A 67 -24.15 4.10 2.08
C ARG A 67 -23.40 4.29 0.78
N GLU A 68 -23.71 5.34 0.03
CA GLU A 68 -22.99 5.68 -1.19
C GLU A 68 -21.51 5.95 -0.90
N LEU A 69 -21.21 6.74 0.14
CA LEU A 69 -19.85 7.00 0.60
C LEU A 69 -19.12 5.70 0.98
N LEU A 70 -19.77 4.81 1.73
CA LEU A 70 -19.19 3.52 2.13
C LEU A 70 -18.88 2.63 0.91
N ALA A 71 -19.78 2.55 -0.06
CA ALA A 71 -19.57 1.77 -1.28
C ALA A 71 -18.40 2.33 -2.11
N GLU A 72 -18.27 3.65 -2.20
CA GLU A 72 -17.12 4.28 -2.86
C GLU A 72 -15.81 4.01 -2.12
N MET A 73 -15.84 4.09 -0.79
CA MET A 73 -14.68 3.82 0.06
C MET A 73 -14.24 2.35 -0.05
N GLU A 74 -15.17 1.40 -0.08
CA GLU A 74 -14.89 -0.02 -0.33
C GLU A 74 -14.16 -0.22 -1.66
N ARG A 75 -14.67 0.39 -2.74
CA ARG A 75 -14.00 0.35 -4.05
C ARG A 75 -12.59 0.95 -3.99
N TYR A 76 -12.38 2.05 -3.28
CA TYR A 76 -11.05 2.63 -3.12
C TYR A 76 -10.12 1.71 -2.31
N ALA A 77 -10.63 1.02 -1.29
CA ALA A 77 -9.85 0.04 -0.54
C ALA A 77 -9.37 -1.11 -1.42
N GLU A 78 -10.27 -1.69 -2.23
CA GLU A 78 -9.92 -2.76 -3.18
C GLU A 78 -8.85 -2.31 -4.19
N GLU A 79 -8.98 -1.09 -4.73
CA GLU A 79 -8.01 -0.56 -5.67
C GLU A 79 -6.63 -0.33 -5.02
N MET A 80 -6.61 0.25 -3.82
CA MET A 80 -5.37 0.43 -3.06
C MET A 80 -4.72 -0.91 -2.69
N GLU A 81 -5.51 -1.92 -2.32
CA GLU A 81 -5.01 -3.27 -2.05
C GLU A 81 -4.31 -3.87 -3.27
N GLN A 82 -4.95 -3.79 -4.45
CA GLN A 82 -4.35 -4.28 -5.70
C GLN A 82 -3.03 -3.55 -6.04
N LEU A 83 -2.98 -2.23 -5.85
CA LEU A 83 -1.78 -1.44 -6.10
C LEU A 83 -0.65 -1.81 -5.12
N LEU A 84 -0.95 -1.96 -3.84
CA LEU A 84 0.01 -2.38 -2.82
C LEU A 84 0.53 -3.80 -3.08
N GLN A 85 -0.34 -4.74 -3.43
CA GLN A 85 0.05 -6.11 -3.74
C GLN A 85 1.03 -6.15 -4.92
N ARG A 86 0.73 -5.43 -6.01
CA ARG A 86 1.65 -5.32 -7.17
C ARG A 86 3.01 -4.76 -6.77
N ARG A 87 3.05 -3.75 -5.88
CA ARG A 87 4.31 -3.18 -5.38
C ARG A 87 5.10 -4.17 -4.54
N ILE A 88 4.43 -4.95 -3.68
CA ILE A 88 5.04 -6.00 -2.87
C ILE A 88 5.69 -7.04 -3.80
N ASP A 89 4.97 -7.49 -4.82
CA ASP A 89 5.47 -8.51 -5.76
C ASP A 89 6.73 -8.01 -6.50
N VAL A 90 6.70 -6.77 -7.02
CA VAL A 90 7.86 -6.14 -7.68
C VAL A 90 9.04 -6.02 -6.72
N THR A 91 8.80 -5.59 -5.48
CA THR A 91 9.84 -5.43 -4.46
C THR A 91 10.46 -6.77 -4.06
N ALA A 92 9.63 -7.80 -3.92
CA ALA A 92 10.08 -9.16 -3.63
C ALA A 92 10.98 -9.71 -4.75
N HIS A 93 10.59 -9.52 -6.01
CA HIS A 93 11.42 -9.91 -7.15
C HIS A 93 12.76 -9.15 -7.21
N ALA A 94 12.75 -7.84 -6.98
CA ALA A 94 13.96 -7.03 -6.94
C ALA A 94 14.91 -7.47 -5.81
N LEU A 95 14.35 -7.78 -4.62
CA LEU A 95 15.12 -8.31 -3.50
C LEU A 95 15.74 -9.66 -3.82
N GLN A 96 14.98 -10.59 -4.40
CA GLN A 96 15.47 -11.90 -4.81
C GLN A 96 16.64 -11.77 -5.79
N HIS A 97 16.50 -10.91 -6.80
CA HIS A 97 17.55 -10.63 -7.76
C HIS A 97 18.81 -10.07 -7.08
N THR A 98 18.65 -9.14 -6.14
CA THR A 98 19.76 -8.56 -5.37
C THR A 98 20.48 -9.62 -4.51
N VAL A 99 19.74 -10.57 -3.93
CA VAL A 99 20.32 -11.69 -3.19
C VAL A 99 21.12 -12.60 -4.13
N THR A 100 20.56 -12.96 -5.29
CA THR A 100 21.25 -13.76 -6.30
C THR A 100 22.52 -13.07 -6.81
N GLN A 101 22.46 -11.77 -7.08
CA GLN A 101 23.64 -10.97 -7.45
C GLN A 101 24.71 -11.02 -6.35
N ARG A 102 24.32 -10.84 -5.08
CA ARG A 102 25.25 -10.91 -3.95
C ARG A 102 25.90 -12.29 -3.81
N MET A 103 25.13 -13.37 -4.02
CA MET A 103 25.67 -14.73 -4.03
C MET A 103 26.68 -14.92 -5.15
N ALA A 104 26.36 -14.49 -6.38
CA ALA A 104 27.27 -14.57 -7.51
C ALA A 104 28.57 -13.80 -7.24
N VAL A 105 28.48 -12.55 -6.76
CA VAL A 105 29.66 -11.75 -6.39
C VAL A 105 30.51 -12.44 -5.33
N ARG A 106 29.90 -13.05 -4.31
CA ARG A 106 30.64 -13.83 -3.30
C ARG A 106 31.30 -15.07 -3.89
N SER A 107 30.61 -15.80 -4.77
CA SER A 107 31.17 -16.97 -5.45
C SER A 107 32.35 -16.63 -6.33
N TYR A 108 32.30 -15.52 -7.08
CA TYR A 108 33.42 -15.05 -7.89
C TYR A 108 34.52 -14.36 -7.06
N GLY A 109 34.16 -13.69 -5.97
CA GLY A 109 35.10 -13.02 -5.06
C GLY A 109 35.84 -13.94 -4.09
N ASN A 110 35.26 -15.12 -3.78
CA ASN A 110 35.92 -16.19 -3.01
C ASN A 110 36.61 -17.22 -3.92
N MET A 111 36.67 -17.01 -5.24
CA MET A 111 37.64 -17.71 -6.07
C MET A 111 39.01 -17.09 -5.78
N ASP A 112 39.67 -17.59 -4.74
CA ASP A 112 41.13 -17.49 -4.67
C ASP A 112 41.69 -18.02 -6.00
N PHE A 113 42.64 -17.27 -6.56
CA PHE A 113 43.26 -17.37 -7.89
C PHE A 113 43.96 -18.72 -8.20
N GLN A 114 43.54 -19.84 -7.63
CA GLN A 114 44.11 -21.17 -7.88
C GLN A 114 43.11 -22.23 -8.37
N ASP A 115 41.78 -22.02 -8.23
CA ASP A 115 40.77 -23.04 -8.62
C ASP A 115 39.69 -22.54 -9.59
N ALA A 116 39.97 -21.49 -10.38
CA ALA A 116 39.11 -21.12 -11.49
C ALA A 116 39.28 -22.12 -12.65
N VAL A 117 38.61 -23.27 -12.52
CA VAL A 117 38.38 -24.20 -13.63
C VAL A 117 37.78 -23.40 -14.79
N PRO A 118 38.43 -23.36 -15.97
CA PRO A 118 37.83 -22.69 -17.11
C PRO A 118 36.59 -23.49 -17.48
N LEU A 119 35.42 -22.85 -17.41
CA LEU A 119 34.24 -23.29 -18.15
C LEU A 119 34.56 -23.08 -19.65
N TYR A 120 35.42 -23.94 -20.20
CA TYR A 120 35.35 -24.21 -21.62
C TYR A 120 33.95 -24.76 -21.84
N PHE A 121 33.13 -23.93 -22.46
CA PHE A 121 31.99 -24.36 -23.25
C PHE A 121 32.46 -25.55 -24.07
N ASP A 122 32.13 -26.77 -23.64
CA ASP A 122 32.31 -27.92 -24.49
C ASP A 122 31.34 -27.76 -25.65
N GLN A 123 31.96 -27.62 -26.81
CA GLN A 123 31.32 -27.40 -28.08
C GLN A 123 30.65 -28.71 -28.53
N LYS A 124 29.46 -28.58 -29.13
CA LYS A 124 28.83 -29.55 -30.06
C LYS A 124 28.44 -30.93 -29.48
N ARG A 125 27.13 -31.13 -29.33
CA ARG A 125 26.38 -32.14 -30.11
C ARG A 125 24.89 -31.84 -30.09
#